data_AF-A0A843AZW8-F1
#
_entry.id   AF-A0A843AZW8-F1
#
_cell.length_a   1.000
_cell.length_b   1.000
_cell.length_c   1.000
_cell.angle_alpha   90.00
_cell.angle_beta   90.00
_cell.angle_gamma   90.00
#
_symmetry.space_group_name_H-M   'P 1'
#
loop_
_entity.id
_entity.type
_entity.pdbx_description
1 polymer ?
#
loop_
_entity_poly.entity_id
_entity_poly.type
_entity_poly.pdbx_seq_one_letter_code
_entity_poly.pdbx_strand_id
1 'polypeptide(L)'
;MGDEGDAARRLNRAQKMIEYGLALAFPLMLTMMLYSYVIYDRLFTPLFVLAIMMAGMMLVPAYRALHLHYDCWARNVMPQRLVTGLVGTIYISAAAIFGVSLMSASKGLDPEQPLTFAVFALLALMMIAIMAYNARFKTRNERTDIKFYRKATEEVTSDIGTVFESKNISYKVFKNGKVTTMELPDSKVFITIRRQPRACSEVMVECQDDAGTELCSVLKQSLDQEA
;
A
#
# COMPACT_ATOMS: atom_id res chain seq x y z
N MET A 1 -18.54 -6.27 18.86
CA MET A 1 -17.87 -4.95 18.81
C MET A 1 -16.51 -4.88 19.53
N GLY A 2 -16.10 -5.86 20.35
CA GLY A 2 -14.77 -5.84 21.02
C GLY A 2 -13.58 -6.30 20.16
N ASP A 3 -13.78 -7.27 19.27
CA ASP A 3 -12.70 -7.92 18.49
C ASP A 3 -12.27 -7.12 17.25
N GLU A 4 -13.22 -6.56 16.50
CA GLU A 4 -12.94 -5.74 15.30
C GLU A 4 -12.11 -4.49 15.64
N GLY A 5 -12.39 -3.87 16.78
CA GLY A 5 -11.64 -2.71 17.26
C GLY A 5 -10.19 -3.05 17.58
N ASP A 6 -9.90 -4.28 18.01
CA ASP A 6 -8.54 -4.73 18.26
C ASP A 6 -7.84 -5.17 16.97
N ALA A 7 -8.53 -5.88 16.07
CA ALA A 7 -8.01 -6.25 14.74
C ALA A 7 -7.62 -5.02 13.91
N ALA A 8 -8.50 -4.01 13.83
CA ALA A 8 -8.23 -2.76 13.12
C ALA A 8 -7.05 -1.98 13.73
N ARG A 9 -6.92 -1.96 15.07
CA ARG A 9 -5.77 -1.37 15.76
C ARG A 9 -4.47 -2.11 15.44
N ARG A 10 -4.49 -3.44 15.46
CA ARG A 10 -3.32 -4.28 15.12
C ARG A 10 -2.92 -4.08 13.66
N LEU A 11 -3.89 -3.98 12.76
CA LEU A 11 -3.65 -3.73 11.33
C LEU A 11 -3.00 -2.37 11.14
N ASN A 12 -3.54 -1.32 11.76
CA ASN A 12 -2.96 0.01 11.69
C ASN A 12 -1.51 0.04 12.22
N ARG A 13 -1.21 -0.68 13.30
CA ARG A 13 0.17 -0.83 13.81
C ARG A 13 1.07 -1.54 12.81
N ALA A 14 0.62 -2.64 12.19
CA ALA A 14 1.39 -3.36 11.18
C ALA A 14 1.68 -2.49 9.96
N GLN A 15 0.69 -1.76 9.46
CA GLN A 15 0.84 -0.82 8.35
C GLN A 15 1.81 0.33 8.71
N LYS A 16 1.74 0.87 9.94
CA LYS A 16 2.71 1.88 10.40
C LYS A 16 4.13 1.33 10.51
N MET A 17 4.31 0.09 10.96
CA MET A 17 5.64 -0.54 10.99
C MET A 17 6.24 -0.66 9.59
N ILE A 18 5.43 -1.01 8.59
CA ILE A 18 5.85 -1.05 7.18
C ILE A 18 6.21 0.35 6.69
N GLU A 19 5.37 1.35 6.98
CA GLU A 19 5.60 2.75 6.63
C GLU A 19 6.92 3.27 7.23
N TYR A 20 7.14 3.12 8.53
CA TYR A 20 8.39 3.55 9.18
C TYR A 20 9.61 2.77 8.67
N GLY A 21 9.44 1.48 8.40
CA GLY A 21 10.45 0.65 7.78
C GLY A 21 10.93 1.23 6.46
N LEU A 22 10.00 1.49 5.55
CA LEU A 22 10.27 2.02 4.22
C LEU A 22 10.72 3.50 4.23
N ALA A 23 10.13 4.33 5.08
CA ALA A 23 10.39 5.75 5.10
C ALA A 23 11.73 6.12 5.77
N LEU A 24 12.18 5.33 6.76
CA LEU A 24 13.31 5.68 7.61
C LEU A 24 14.37 4.59 7.71
N ALA A 25 13.98 3.37 8.10
CA ALA A 25 14.95 2.33 8.44
C ALA A 25 15.75 1.85 7.22
N PHE A 26 15.06 1.51 6.13
CA PHE A 26 15.72 1.08 4.89
C PHE A 26 16.61 2.15 4.26
N PRO A 27 16.13 3.40 4.05
CA PRO A 27 16.96 4.42 3.42
C PRO A 27 18.19 4.78 4.26
N LEU A 28 18.06 4.78 5.59
CA LEU A 28 19.19 5.03 6.50
C LEU A 28 20.22 3.90 6.43
N MET A 29 19.77 2.65 6.40
CA MET A 29 20.64 1.49 6.25
C MET A 29 21.38 1.49 4.91
N LEU A 30 20.67 1.78 3.81
CA LEU A 30 21.26 1.91 2.48
C LEU A 30 22.27 3.06 2.42
N THR A 31 21.95 4.19 3.03
CA THR A 31 22.88 5.33 3.16
C THR A 31 24.15 4.90 3.89
N MET A 32 24.05 4.27 5.06
CA MET A 32 25.22 3.78 5.80
C MET A 32 26.05 2.80 4.97
N MET A 33 25.39 1.88 4.26
CA MET A 33 26.06 0.93 3.37
C MET A 33 26.83 1.64 2.25
N LEU A 34 26.21 2.61 1.57
CA LEU A 34 26.84 3.40 0.50
C LEU A 34 28.02 4.24 1.01
N TYR A 35 27.89 4.89 2.16
CA TYR A 35 29.00 5.65 2.75
C TYR A 35 30.13 4.75 3.23
N SER A 36 29.82 3.56 3.76
CA SER A 36 30.83 2.61 4.20
C SER A 36 31.73 2.15 3.06
N TYR A 37 31.19 1.99 1.85
CA TYR A 37 31.98 1.67 0.66
C TYR A 37 33.07 2.72 0.36
N VAL A 38 32.85 3.99 0.70
CA VAL A 38 33.77 5.08 0.38
C VAL A 38 34.76 5.37 1.51
N ILE A 39 34.34 5.17 2.77
CA ILE A 39 35.09 5.58 3.96
C ILE A 39 35.69 4.37 4.70
N TYR A 40 34.97 3.25 4.78
CA TYR A 40 35.31 2.10 5.61
C TYR A 40 34.87 0.77 4.95
N ASP A 41 35.62 0.31 3.95
CA ASP A 41 35.28 -0.87 3.12
C ASP A 41 34.92 -2.13 3.92
N ARG A 42 35.56 -2.32 5.08
CA ARG A 42 35.30 -3.49 5.96
C ARG A 42 33.88 -3.51 6.55
N LEU A 43 33.18 -2.38 6.58
CA LEU A 43 31.82 -2.27 7.09
C LEU A 43 30.76 -2.51 6.02
N PHE A 44 31.13 -2.56 4.74
CA PHE A 44 30.16 -2.75 3.66
C PHE A 44 29.46 -4.11 3.74
N THR A 45 30.21 -5.21 3.79
CA THR A 45 29.67 -6.57 3.87
C THR A 45 28.74 -6.78 5.08
N PRO A 46 29.11 -6.40 6.33
CA PRO A 46 28.19 -6.58 7.45
C PRO A 46 26.92 -5.71 7.33
N LEU A 47 27.01 -4.49 6.80
CA LEU A 47 25.84 -3.64 6.58
C LEU A 47 24.93 -4.20 5.48
N PHE A 48 25.49 -4.77 4.43
CA PHE A 48 24.72 -5.44 3.37
C PHE A 48 23.93 -6.64 3.91
N VAL A 49 24.56 -7.49 4.73
CA VAL A 49 23.87 -8.63 5.37
C VAL A 49 22.76 -8.12 6.30
N LEU A 50 23.02 -7.04 7.06
CA LEU A 50 22.02 -6.46 7.96
C LEU A 50 20.83 -5.87 7.19
N ALA A 51 21.07 -5.24 6.03
CA ALA A 51 20.01 -4.75 5.15
C ALA A 51 19.12 -5.88 4.63
N ILE A 52 19.70 -7.02 4.23
CA ILE A 52 18.94 -8.21 3.81
C ILE A 52 18.10 -8.75 4.98
N MET A 53 18.69 -8.86 6.18
CA MET A 53 17.95 -9.31 7.36
C MET A 53 16.80 -8.36 7.71
N MET A 54 17.01 -7.05 7.62
CA MET A 54 15.96 -6.05 7.82
C MET A 54 14.84 -6.20 6.78
N ALA A 55 15.19 -6.49 5.53
CA ALA A 55 14.20 -6.79 4.50
C ALA A 55 13.37 -8.04 4.80
N GLY A 56 14.03 -9.11 5.25
CA GLY A 56 13.34 -10.33 5.70
C GLY A 56 12.40 -10.08 6.87
N MET A 57 12.81 -9.25 7.84
CA MET A 57 11.97 -8.92 9.00
C MET A 57 10.68 -8.19 8.62
N MET A 58 10.67 -7.43 7.52
CA MET A 58 9.46 -6.73 7.04
C MET A 58 8.39 -7.65 6.46
N LEU A 59 8.73 -8.92 6.18
CA LEU A 59 7.74 -9.93 5.80
C LEU A 59 6.75 -10.23 6.94
N VAL A 60 7.19 -10.13 8.20
CA VAL A 60 6.33 -10.41 9.37
C VAL A 60 5.17 -9.41 9.49
N PRO A 61 5.38 -8.09 9.54
CA PRO A 61 4.27 -7.14 9.57
C PRO A 61 3.45 -7.18 8.28
N ALA A 62 4.05 -7.47 7.12
CA ALA A 62 3.31 -7.63 5.87
C ALA A 62 2.34 -8.81 5.90
N TYR A 63 2.79 -9.97 6.39
CA TYR A 63 1.96 -11.15 6.57
C TYR A 63 0.85 -10.91 7.60
N ARG A 64 1.16 -10.25 8.73
CA ARG A 64 0.16 -9.88 9.73
C ARG A 64 -0.89 -8.94 9.16
N ALA A 65 -0.48 -7.92 8.39
CA ALA A 65 -1.41 -7.00 7.76
C ALA A 65 -2.34 -7.73 6.78
N LEU A 66 -1.80 -8.61 5.95
CA LEU A 66 -2.58 -9.46 5.03
C LEU A 66 -3.61 -10.30 5.79
N HIS A 67 -3.23 -10.94 6.89
CA HIS A 67 -4.14 -11.77 7.68
C HIS A 67 -5.25 -10.94 8.32
N LEU A 68 -4.91 -9.81 8.93
CA LEU A 68 -5.87 -8.94 9.61
C LEU A 68 -6.91 -8.31 8.65
N HIS A 69 -6.58 -8.18 7.36
CA HIS A 69 -7.56 -7.77 6.35
C HIS A 69 -8.67 -8.80 6.12
N TYR A 70 -8.52 -10.06 6.54
CA TYR A 70 -9.62 -11.03 6.56
C TYR A 70 -10.57 -10.82 7.75
N ASP A 71 -10.06 -10.27 8.84
CA ASP A 71 -10.78 -10.20 10.11
C ASP A 71 -11.52 -8.87 10.30
N CYS A 72 -11.13 -7.80 9.60
CA CYS A 72 -11.74 -6.48 9.75
C CYS A 72 -11.82 -5.68 8.45
N TRP A 73 -12.85 -4.85 8.35
CA TRP A 73 -12.88 -3.74 7.40
C TRP A 73 -11.88 -2.66 7.78
N ALA A 74 -11.11 -2.21 6.81
CA ALA A 74 -10.10 -1.17 7.03
C ALA A 74 -10.03 -0.19 5.88
N ARG A 75 -9.81 1.09 6.20
CA ARG A 75 -9.58 2.13 5.19
C ARG A 75 -8.38 1.79 4.31
N ASN A 76 -8.49 2.09 3.02
CA ASN A 76 -7.43 1.89 2.02
C ASN A 76 -6.31 2.93 2.13
N VAL A 77 -5.66 3.02 3.30
CA VAL A 77 -4.59 4.00 3.56
C VAL A 77 -3.21 3.51 3.14
N MET A 78 -3.07 2.22 2.82
CA MET A 78 -1.78 1.59 2.49
C MET A 78 -1.11 2.21 1.25
N PRO A 79 -1.80 2.47 0.12
CA PRO A 79 -1.16 3.08 -1.05
C PRO A 79 -0.60 4.47 -0.74
N GLN A 80 -1.32 5.27 0.04
CA GLN A 80 -0.88 6.61 0.43
C GLN A 80 0.34 6.57 1.36
N ARG A 81 0.37 5.62 2.31
CA ARG A 81 1.52 5.39 3.20
C ARG A 81 2.75 4.84 2.47
N LEU A 82 2.53 4.03 1.43
CA LEU A 82 3.63 3.57 0.57
C LEU A 82 4.20 4.72 -0.26
N VAL A 83 3.34 5.59 -0.81
CA VAL A 83 3.78 6.81 -1.50
C VAL A 83 4.67 7.64 -0.57
N THR A 84 4.24 7.96 0.65
CA THR A 84 5.05 8.77 1.60
C THR A 84 6.38 8.10 1.92
N GLY A 85 6.41 6.78 2.13
CA GLY A 85 7.65 6.02 2.35
C GLY A 85 8.59 6.03 1.14
N LEU A 86 8.06 5.91 -0.07
CA LEU A 86 8.84 5.97 -1.31
C LEU A 86 9.43 7.36 -1.54
N VAL A 87 8.69 8.43 -1.26
CA VAL A 87 9.21 9.81 -1.31
C VAL A 87 10.42 9.96 -0.38
N GLY A 88 10.32 9.49 0.86
CA GLY A 88 11.43 9.51 1.82
C GLY A 88 12.64 8.71 1.32
N THR A 89 12.39 7.51 0.76
CA THR A 89 13.44 6.66 0.19
C THR A 89 14.18 7.35 -0.94
N ILE A 90 13.45 7.95 -1.89
CA ILE A 90 14.03 8.65 -3.04
C ILE A 90 14.87 9.84 -2.57
N TYR A 91 14.36 10.64 -1.63
CA TYR A 91 15.05 11.81 -1.12
C TYR A 91 16.36 11.43 -0.41
N ILE A 92 16.31 10.46 0.50
CA ILE A 92 17.49 10.00 1.24
C ILE A 92 18.51 9.37 0.30
N SER A 93 18.06 8.58 -0.68
CA SER A 93 18.96 7.98 -1.69
C SER A 93 19.64 9.05 -2.53
N ALA A 94 18.90 10.05 -3.00
CA ALA A 94 19.46 11.18 -3.75
C ALA A 94 20.52 11.93 -2.91
N ALA A 95 20.21 12.23 -1.65
CA ALA A 95 21.15 12.90 -0.75
C ALA A 95 22.42 12.06 -0.51
N ALA A 96 22.28 10.75 -0.31
CA ALA A 96 23.40 9.84 -0.13
C ALA A 96 24.29 9.76 -1.38
N ILE A 97 23.69 9.63 -2.57
CA ILE A 97 24.42 9.63 -3.85
C ILE A 97 25.14 10.96 -4.06
N PHE A 98 24.50 12.08 -3.75
CA PHE A 98 25.11 13.40 -3.84
C PHE A 98 26.31 13.52 -2.90
N GLY A 99 26.15 13.13 -1.64
CA GLY A 99 27.21 13.16 -0.64
C GLY A 99 28.41 12.27 -0.99
N VAL A 100 28.15 11.05 -1.46
CA VAL A 100 29.20 10.14 -1.96
C VAL A 100 29.90 10.73 -3.18
N SER A 101 29.15 11.28 -4.14
CA SER A 101 29.71 11.89 -5.36
C SER A 101 30.61 13.08 -5.02
N LEU A 102 30.21 13.92 -4.06
CA LEU A 102 30.98 15.08 -3.62
C LEU A 102 32.24 14.70 -2.83
N MET A 103 32.16 13.64 -2.00
CA MET A 103 33.34 13.03 -1.35
C MET A 103 34.29 12.35 -2.33
N SER A 104 33.76 11.80 -3.42
CA SER A 104 34.54 11.19 -4.50
C SER A 104 35.26 12.26 -5.31
N ALA A 105 34.57 13.35 -5.65
CA ALA A 105 35.12 14.52 -6.33
C ALA A 105 36.26 15.18 -5.54
N SER A 106 36.11 15.31 -4.21
CA SER A 106 37.18 15.86 -3.36
C SER A 106 38.40 14.94 -3.25
N LYS A 107 38.28 13.65 -3.62
CA LYS A 107 39.38 12.69 -3.76
C LYS A 107 39.91 12.53 -5.20
N GLY A 108 39.47 13.39 -6.14
CA GLY A 108 39.98 13.40 -7.52
C GLY A 108 39.27 12.46 -8.50
N LEU A 109 38.08 11.96 -8.18
CA LEU A 109 37.22 11.21 -9.10
C LEU A 109 36.15 12.14 -9.70
N ASP A 110 36.19 12.34 -11.03
CA ASP A 110 35.37 13.33 -11.73
C ASP A 110 33.86 13.19 -11.46
N PRO A 111 33.19 14.23 -10.91
CA PRO A 111 31.75 14.23 -10.65
C PRO A 111 30.88 14.35 -11.91
N GLU A 112 31.46 14.61 -13.08
CA GLU A 112 30.77 14.73 -14.38
C GLU A 112 30.42 13.38 -15.03
N GLN A 113 30.56 12.27 -14.30
CA GLN A 113 30.24 10.96 -14.86
C GLN A 113 28.76 10.89 -15.26
N PRO A 114 28.43 10.52 -16.51
CA PRO A 114 27.05 10.48 -17.02
C PRO A 114 26.13 9.55 -16.20
N LEU A 115 26.72 8.63 -15.43
CA LEU A 115 26.03 7.71 -14.55
C LEU A 115 25.40 8.39 -13.33
N THR A 116 26.03 9.40 -12.71
CA THR A 116 25.45 10.12 -11.57
C THR A 116 24.23 10.94 -12.01
N PHE A 117 24.35 11.65 -13.14
CA PHE A 117 23.23 12.38 -13.75
C PHE A 117 22.06 11.45 -14.08
N ALA A 118 22.33 10.29 -14.70
CA ALA A 118 21.29 9.31 -15.02
C ALA A 118 20.55 8.82 -13.77
N VAL A 119 21.26 8.57 -12.66
CA VAL A 119 20.66 8.17 -11.39
C VAL A 119 19.79 9.29 -10.81
N PHE A 120 20.25 10.53 -10.80
CA PHE A 120 19.43 11.66 -10.33
C PHE A 120 18.19 11.90 -11.19
N ALA A 121 18.34 11.85 -12.51
CA ALA A 121 17.22 11.99 -13.45
C ALA A 121 16.18 10.88 -13.24
N LEU A 122 16.62 9.63 -13.06
CA LEU A 122 15.75 8.49 -12.78
C LEU A 122 15.00 8.67 -11.44
N LEU A 123 15.70 9.09 -10.37
CA LEU A 123 15.09 9.36 -9.08
C LEU A 123 14.03 10.47 -9.17
N ALA A 124 14.31 11.55 -9.92
CA ALA A 124 13.37 12.63 -10.16
C ALA A 124 12.14 12.17 -10.95
N LEU A 125 12.33 11.36 -12.00
CA LEU A 125 11.21 10.79 -12.78
C LEU A 125 10.33 9.88 -11.92
N MET A 126 10.94 9.03 -11.07
CA MET A 126 10.20 8.19 -10.12
C MET A 126 9.41 9.05 -9.12
N MET A 127 10.00 10.12 -8.60
CA MET A 127 9.33 11.05 -7.70
C MET A 127 8.09 11.69 -8.35
N ILE A 128 8.21 12.17 -9.58
CA ILE A 128 7.10 12.75 -10.35
C ILE A 128 6.00 11.70 -10.56
N ALA A 129 6.36 10.49 -10.96
CA ALA A 129 5.39 9.41 -11.17
C ALA A 129 4.61 9.06 -9.88
N ILE A 130 5.30 8.99 -8.75
CA ILE A 130 4.71 8.73 -7.42
C ILE A 130 3.77 9.87 -7.00
N MET A 131 4.17 11.13 -7.19
CA MET A 131 3.32 12.29 -6.89
C MET A 131 2.07 12.32 -7.78
N ALA A 132 2.22 12.07 -9.07
CA ALA A 132 1.10 12.04 -10.03
C ALA A 132 0.11 10.93 -9.68
N TYR A 133 0.61 9.75 -9.31
CA TYR A 133 -0.23 8.66 -8.81
C TYR A 133 -1.00 9.07 -7.54
N ASN A 134 -0.30 9.63 -6.54
CA ASN A 134 -0.93 10.04 -5.29
C ASN A 134 -2.00 11.12 -5.52
N ALA A 135 -1.70 12.14 -6.32
CA ALA A 135 -2.64 13.21 -6.65
C ALA A 135 -3.92 12.68 -7.30
N ARG A 136 -3.81 11.65 -8.14
CA ARG A 136 -4.95 11.06 -8.84
C ARG A 136 -5.80 10.14 -7.96
N PHE A 137 -5.21 9.42 -7.03
CA PHE A 137 -5.88 8.33 -6.29
C PHE A 137 -6.13 8.62 -4.80
N LYS A 138 -5.56 9.70 -4.24
CA LYS A 138 -5.68 10.02 -2.80
C LYS A 138 -7.13 10.07 -2.31
N THR A 139 -7.97 10.87 -2.95
CA THR A 139 -9.37 11.07 -2.53
C THR A 139 -10.18 9.78 -2.59
N ARG A 140 -9.97 8.98 -3.63
CA ARG A 140 -10.60 7.66 -3.78
C ARG A 140 -10.18 6.70 -2.68
N ASN A 141 -8.87 6.63 -2.40
CA ASN A 141 -8.32 5.74 -1.37
C ASN A 141 -8.84 6.11 0.03
N GLU A 142 -8.97 7.40 0.34
CA GLU A 142 -9.51 7.89 1.62
C GLU A 142 -10.99 7.50 1.84
N ARG A 143 -11.75 7.31 0.76
CA ARG A 143 -13.19 6.93 0.77
C ARG A 143 -13.45 5.44 0.58
N THR A 144 -12.40 4.64 0.46
CA THR A 144 -12.50 3.21 0.19
C THR A 144 -12.16 2.41 1.44
N ASP A 145 -13.05 1.48 1.82
CA ASP A 145 -12.78 0.45 2.81
C ASP A 145 -12.56 -0.90 2.14
N ILE A 146 -11.66 -1.71 2.70
CA ILE A 146 -11.22 -2.99 2.15
C ILE A 146 -11.36 -4.08 3.19
N LYS A 147 -11.85 -5.25 2.75
CA LYS A 147 -11.79 -6.52 3.49
C LYS A 147 -11.54 -7.67 2.53
N PHE A 148 -10.84 -8.70 3.00
CA PHE A 148 -10.59 -9.93 2.26
C PHE A 148 -11.52 -11.04 2.73
N TYR A 149 -11.94 -11.89 1.79
CA TYR A 149 -12.82 -13.03 2.06
C TYR A 149 -12.18 -14.31 1.56
N ARG A 150 -12.40 -15.40 2.29
CA ARG A 150 -12.01 -16.76 1.89
C ARG A 150 -13.10 -17.41 1.02
N LYS A 151 -13.71 -16.62 0.15
CA LYS A 151 -14.79 -16.98 -0.76
C LYS A 151 -14.43 -16.58 -2.19
N ALA A 152 -14.95 -17.34 -3.15
CA ALA A 152 -14.76 -17.04 -4.57
C ALA A 152 -15.43 -15.70 -4.93
N THR A 153 -14.95 -15.07 -6.00
CA THR A 153 -15.50 -13.77 -6.44
C THR A 153 -16.98 -13.86 -6.79
N GLU A 154 -17.41 -14.98 -7.36
CA GLU A 154 -18.79 -15.26 -7.75
C GLU A 154 -19.70 -15.41 -6.54
N GLU A 155 -19.22 -16.08 -5.49
CA GLU A 155 -19.94 -16.28 -4.23
C GLU A 155 -20.16 -14.94 -3.52
N VAL A 156 -19.10 -14.14 -3.34
CA VAL A 156 -19.21 -12.81 -2.74
C VAL A 156 -20.07 -11.86 -3.58
N THR A 157 -20.01 -11.98 -4.92
CA THR A 157 -20.90 -11.23 -5.82
C THR A 157 -22.37 -11.62 -5.57
N SER A 158 -22.64 -12.91 -5.36
CA SER A 158 -23.98 -13.41 -5.05
C SER A 158 -24.45 -12.90 -3.69
N ASP A 159 -23.63 -13.01 -2.64
CA ASP A 159 -23.94 -12.55 -1.28
C ASP A 159 -24.26 -11.04 -1.26
N ILE A 160 -23.49 -10.23 -2.00
CA ILE A 160 -23.77 -8.79 -2.12
C ILE A 160 -25.06 -8.54 -2.91
N GLY A 161 -25.32 -9.32 -3.96
CA GLY A 161 -26.55 -9.24 -4.75
C GLY A 161 -27.80 -9.53 -3.92
N THR A 162 -27.78 -10.56 -3.07
CA THR A 162 -28.93 -10.91 -2.20
C THR A 162 -29.21 -9.79 -1.19
N VAL A 163 -28.19 -9.14 -0.63
CA VAL A 163 -28.34 -7.99 0.25
C VAL A 163 -29.04 -6.83 -0.48
N PHE A 164 -28.67 -6.56 -1.74
CA PHE A 164 -29.31 -5.51 -2.53
C PHE A 164 -30.75 -5.83 -2.91
N GLU A 165 -31.02 -7.08 -3.30
CA GLU A 165 -32.37 -7.54 -3.61
C GLU A 165 -33.29 -7.46 -2.38
N SER A 166 -32.80 -7.88 -1.20
CA SER A 166 -33.57 -7.82 0.06
C SER A 166 -33.97 -6.40 0.46
N LYS A 167 -33.17 -5.40 0.06
CA LYS A 167 -33.38 -3.98 0.35
C LYS A 167 -33.94 -3.20 -0.84
N ASN A 168 -34.29 -3.88 -1.93
CA ASN A 168 -34.82 -3.31 -3.17
C ASN A 168 -33.92 -2.19 -3.74
N ILE A 169 -32.60 -2.40 -3.70
CA ILE A 169 -31.59 -1.46 -4.20
C ILE A 169 -31.26 -1.81 -5.66
N SER A 170 -31.34 -0.82 -6.54
CA SER A 170 -30.93 -0.96 -7.94
C SER A 170 -29.40 -0.95 -8.08
N TYR A 171 -28.84 -1.93 -8.78
CA TYR A 171 -27.40 -2.03 -9.00
C TYR A 171 -27.07 -2.51 -10.42
N LYS A 172 -25.89 -2.12 -10.92
CA LYS A 172 -25.32 -2.58 -12.19
C LYS A 172 -24.05 -3.36 -11.94
N VAL A 173 -23.90 -4.50 -12.63
CA VAL A 173 -22.71 -5.35 -12.51
C VAL A 173 -21.89 -5.26 -13.80
N PHE A 174 -20.61 -4.95 -13.63
CA PHE A 174 -19.62 -4.91 -14.71
C PHE A 174 -18.53 -5.94 -14.42
N LYS A 175 -18.38 -6.93 -15.31
CA LYS A 175 -17.31 -7.94 -15.20
C LYS A 175 -16.17 -7.59 -16.15
N ASN A 176 -14.96 -7.46 -15.62
CA ASN A 176 -13.74 -7.21 -16.38
C ASN A 176 -12.61 -8.15 -15.92
N GLY A 177 -12.54 -9.33 -16.54
CA GLY A 177 -11.51 -10.33 -16.26
C GLY A 177 -11.52 -10.80 -14.80
N LYS A 178 -10.50 -10.38 -14.03
CA LYS A 178 -10.34 -10.74 -12.61
C LYS A 178 -11.05 -9.79 -11.64
N VAL A 179 -11.76 -8.79 -12.17
CA VAL A 179 -12.41 -7.74 -11.40
C VAL A 179 -13.90 -7.73 -11.75
N THR A 180 -14.74 -7.74 -10.72
CA THR A 180 -16.18 -7.50 -10.85
C THR A 180 -16.48 -6.20 -10.11
N THR A 181 -17.13 -5.26 -10.77
CA THR A 181 -17.54 -3.99 -10.18
C THR A 181 -19.06 -3.94 -10.11
N MET A 182 -19.58 -3.57 -8.95
CA MET A 182 -20.99 -3.24 -8.78
C MET A 182 -21.13 -1.74 -8.54
N GLU A 183 -22.01 -1.11 -9.31
CA GLU A 183 -22.31 0.32 -9.21
C GLU A 183 -23.75 0.50 -8.75
N LEU A 184 -23.93 1.30 -7.69
CA LEU A 184 -25.23 1.74 -7.20
C LEU A 184 -25.38 3.22 -7.56
N PRO A 185 -25.98 3.53 -8.73
CA PRO A 185 -25.96 4.88 -9.30
C PRO A 185 -26.68 5.89 -8.40
N ASP A 186 -27.78 5.48 -7.76
CA ASP A 186 -28.60 6.38 -6.94
C ASP A 186 -27.91 6.76 -5.62
N SER A 187 -27.01 5.91 -5.13
CA SER A 187 -26.31 6.08 -3.85
C SER A 187 -24.84 6.47 -4.00
N LYS A 188 -24.34 6.55 -5.25
CA LYS A 188 -22.92 6.74 -5.60
C LYS A 188 -21.96 5.83 -4.83
N VAL A 189 -22.35 4.56 -4.67
CA VAL A 189 -21.54 3.52 -4.05
C VAL A 189 -20.95 2.63 -5.13
N PHE A 190 -19.65 2.39 -5.06
CA PHE A 190 -18.93 1.51 -5.96
C PHE A 190 -18.30 0.37 -5.17
N ILE A 191 -18.57 -0.86 -5.58
CA ILE A 191 -18.00 -2.04 -4.97
C ILE A 191 -17.13 -2.72 -5.99
N THR A 192 -15.85 -2.91 -5.67
CA THR A 192 -14.90 -3.63 -6.51
C THR A 192 -14.54 -4.93 -5.83
N ILE A 193 -14.84 -6.04 -6.49
CA ILE A 193 -14.53 -7.40 -6.05
C ILE A 193 -13.41 -7.91 -6.96
N ARG A 194 -12.23 -8.16 -6.38
CA ARG A 194 -11.05 -8.62 -7.10
C ARG A 194 -10.71 -10.05 -6.70
N ARG A 195 -10.38 -10.88 -7.69
CA ARG A 195 -9.90 -12.24 -7.45
C ARG A 195 -8.47 -12.23 -6.87
N GLN A 196 -8.29 -12.88 -5.74
CA GLN A 196 -7.01 -13.13 -5.08
C GLN A 196 -6.56 -14.60 -5.29
N PRO A 197 -5.28 -14.94 -5.07
CA PRO A 197 -4.81 -16.33 -5.09
C PRO A 197 -5.60 -17.22 -4.12
N ARG A 198 -5.60 -18.54 -4.37
CA ARG A 198 -6.27 -19.56 -3.53
C ARG A 198 -7.77 -19.35 -3.34
N ALA A 199 -8.47 -18.95 -4.40
CA ALA A 199 -9.93 -18.74 -4.41
C ALA A 199 -10.42 -17.75 -3.34
N CYS A 200 -9.57 -16.82 -2.91
CA CYS A 200 -9.96 -15.70 -2.07
C CYS A 200 -10.42 -14.52 -2.93
N SER A 201 -11.11 -13.58 -2.30
CA SER A 201 -11.54 -12.34 -2.92
C SER A 201 -11.19 -11.14 -2.05
N GLU A 202 -10.92 -10.02 -2.71
CA GLU A 202 -10.73 -8.72 -2.10
C GLU A 202 -11.94 -7.87 -2.45
N VAL A 203 -12.61 -7.34 -1.43
CA VAL A 203 -13.77 -6.46 -1.60
C VAL A 203 -13.37 -5.07 -1.17
N MET A 204 -13.53 -4.12 -2.09
CA MET A 204 -13.35 -2.69 -1.85
C MET A 204 -14.71 -2.01 -1.96
N VAL A 205 -15.10 -1.27 -0.94
CA VAL A 205 -16.34 -0.48 -0.92
C VAL A 205 -15.97 0.99 -0.89
N GLU A 206 -16.29 1.71 -1.96
CA GLU A 206 -16.08 3.14 -2.12
C GLU A 206 -17.41 3.88 -1.97
N CYS A 207 -17.49 4.78 -0.99
CA CYS A 207 -18.68 5.59 -0.72
C CYS A 207 -18.35 7.05 -1.07
N GLN A 208 -18.93 7.60 -2.15
CA GLN A 208 -18.56 8.95 -2.61
C GLN A 208 -19.24 10.07 -1.81
N ASP A 209 -20.44 9.83 -1.30
CA ASP A 209 -21.28 10.79 -0.59
C ASP A 209 -21.64 10.31 0.82
N ASP A 210 -21.99 11.24 1.72
CA ASP A 210 -22.40 10.93 3.10
C ASP A 210 -23.65 10.04 3.14
N ALA A 211 -24.58 10.22 2.20
CA ALA A 211 -25.77 9.36 2.04
C ALA A 211 -25.41 7.89 1.71
N GLY A 212 -24.29 7.67 1.02
CA GLY A 212 -23.78 6.33 0.74
C GLY A 212 -23.12 5.68 1.97
N THR A 213 -22.74 6.45 2.99
CA THR A 213 -22.00 5.94 4.15
C THR A 213 -22.85 5.02 5.02
N GLU A 214 -24.15 5.32 5.18
CA GLU A 214 -25.09 4.46 5.89
C GLU A 214 -25.34 3.16 5.13
N LEU A 215 -25.52 3.23 3.81
CA LEU A 215 -25.69 2.04 2.99
C LEU A 215 -24.44 1.15 2.99
N CYS A 216 -23.26 1.77 2.94
CA CYS A 216 -21.99 1.08 3.08
C CYS A 216 -21.82 0.43 4.44
N SER A 217 -22.25 1.05 5.55
CA SER A 217 -22.12 0.46 6.89
C SER A 217 -23.04 -0.75 7.05
N VAL A 218 -24.27 -0.66 6.54
CA VAL A 218 -25.23 -1.77 6.51
C VAL A 218 -24.70 -2.93 5.67
N LEU A 219 -24.16 -2.67 4.47
CA LEU A 219 -23.58 -3.70 3.62
C LEU A 219 -22.43 -4.43 4.32
N LYS A 220 -21.53 -3.69 4.97
CA LYS A 220 -20.41 -4.27 5.71
C LYS A 220 -20.90 -5.18 6.84
N GLN A 221 -21.90 -4.73 7.61
CA GLN A 221 -22.50 -5.54 8.67
C GLN A 221 -23.16 -6.81 8.13
N SER A 222 -23.87 -6.74 7.01
CA SER A 222 -24.47 -7.94 6.38
C SER A 222 -23.41 -8.95 5.96
N LEU A 223 -22.32 -8.49 5.33
CA LEU A 223 -21.24 -9.37 4.87
C LEU A 223 -20.41 -9.94 6.03
N ASP A 224 -20.37 -9.26 7.17
CA ASP A 224 -19.69 -9.75 8.37
C ASP A 224 -20.51 -10.81 9.11
N GLN A 225 -21.83 -10.86 8.93
CA GLN A 225 -22.70 -11.89 9.52
C GLN A 225 -22.70 -13.21 8.74
N GLU A 226 -22.30 -13.18 7.46
CA GLU A 226 -22.26 -14.34 6.56
C GLU A 226 -20.84 -14.92 6.36
N ALA A 227 -19.84 -14.37 7.04
CA ALA A 227 -18.42 -14.74 6.96
C ALA A 227 -17.97 -15.58 8.16
#